data_AF-A0A926BSS9-F1
#
_entry.id   AF-A0A926BSS9-F1
#
_cell.length_a   1.000
_cell.length_b   1.000
_cell.length_c   1.000
_cell.angle_alpha   90.00
_cell.angle_beta   90.00
_cell.angle_gamma   90.00
#
_symmetry.space_group_name_H-M   'P 1'
#
loop_
_entity.id
_entity.type
_entity.pdbx_description
1 polymer ?
#
loop_
_entity_poly.entity_id
_entity_poly.type
_entity_poly.pdbx_seq_one_letter_code
_entity_poly.pdbx_strand_id
1 'polypeptide(L)'
;MHGDGVTKAVGSPLRWQCIPFSELSVEQLYDALHLRELVFVVEQKCAYVDADGHDPRAMHLLGYTASAVPSLVAYARLFAPGVKYKEASIGRGVTH
;
A
#
# COMPACT_ATOMS: atom_id res chain seq x y z
N MET A 1 27.17 -24.06 -26.44
CA MET A 1 27.74 -22.93 -25.67
C MET A 1 27.34 -21.65 -26.39
N HIS A 2 26.18 -21.07 -26.08
CA HIS A 2 25.85 -19.66 -26.26
C HIS A 2 24.65 -19.42 -25.33
N GLY A 3 24.92 -18.71 -24.22
CA GLY A 3 23.95 -18.41 -23.20
C GLY A 3 23.33 -17.05 -23.47
N ASP A 4 22.01 -17.01 -23.61
CA ASP A 4 21.24 -15.78 -23.55
C ASP A 4 20.73 -15.61 -22.12
N GLY A 5 21.60 -15.04 -21.30
CA GLY A 5 21.29 -14.60 -19.95
C GLY A 5 20.36 -13.39 -20.01
N VAL A 6 19.05 -13.63 -20.06
CA VAL A 6 18.06 -12.62 -19.71
C VAL A 6 18.20 -12.35 -18.22
N THR A 7 18.99 -11.35 -17.85
CA THR A 7 19.00 -10.78 -16.51
C THR A 7 17.62 -10.18 -16.27
N LYS A 8 16.73 -10.93 -15.60
CA LYS A 8 15.55 -10.33 -14.97
C LYS A 8 16.05 -9.24 -14.04
N ALA A 9 15.65 -8.00 -14.27
CA ALA A 9 15.84 -6.93 -13.30
C ALA A 9 15.22 -7.40 -11.98
N VAL A 10 16.06 -7.73 -11.00
CA VAL A 10 15.59 -7.98 -9.64
C VAL A 10 15.26 -6.60 -9.10
N GLY A 11 13.96 -6.28 -9.02
CA GLY A 11 13.50 -5.05 -8.38
C GLY A 11 14.09 -4.94 -6.98
N SER A 12 14.30 -3.70 -6.51
CA SER A 12 14.83 -3.44 -5.17
C SER A 12 14.05 -4.25 -4.12
N PRO A 13 14.73 -4.89 -3.16
CA PRO A 13 14.04 -5.68 -2.14
C PRO A 13 13.03 -4.81 -1.38
N LEU A 14 11.86 -5.37 -1.08
CA LEU A 14 10.80 -4.68 -0.35
C LEU A 14 10.76 -5.15 1.11
N ARG A 15 10.54 -4.19 2.02
CA ARG A 15 10.24 -4.46 3.44
C ARG A 15 8.74 -4.29 3.64
N TRP A 16 8.10 -5.39 4.03
CA TRP A 16 6.66 -5.44 4.25
C TRP A 16 6.31 -5.31 5.74
N GLN A 17 5.25 -4.56 6.03
CA GLN A 17 4.65 -4.47 7.35
C GLN A 17 3.14 -4.59 7.21
N CYS A 18 2.48 -5.33 8.11
CA CYS A 18 1.03 -5.42 8.18
C CYS A 18 0.61 -5.13 9.60
N ILE A 19 0.11 -3.92 9.84
CA ILE A 19 -0.12 -3.40 11.19
C ILE A 19 -1.53 -2.78 11.30
N PRO A 20 -2.16 -2.81 12.50
CA PRO A 20 -3.43 -2.14 12.71
C PRO A 20 -3.26 -0.62 12.67
N PHE A 21 -4.35 0.12 12.45
CA PHE A 21 -4.31 1.58 12.41
C PHE A 21 -3.68 2.22 13.66
N SER A 22 -3.91 1.63 14.84
CA SER A 22 -3.36 2.12 16.11
C SER A 22 -1.84 2.00 16.25
N GLU A 23 -1.19 1.21 15.39
CA GLU A 23 0.26 1.01 15.39
C GLU A 23 0.96 1.78 14.26
N LEU A 24 0.20 2.47 13.39
CA LEU A 24 0.79 3.37 12.40
C LEU A 24 1.46 4.54 13.11
N SER A 25 2.70 4.83 12.73
CA SER A 25 3.28 6.14 13.02
C SER A 25 2.56 7.22 12.20
N VAL A 26 2.69 8.48 12.62
CA VAL A 26 2.10 9.61 11.89
C VAL A 26 2.69 9.71 10.47
N GLU A 27 3.99 9.42 10.33
CA GLU A 27 4.69 9.38 9.05
C GLU A 27 4.15 8.26 8.16
N GLN A 28 3.96 7.05 8.69
CA GLN A 28 3.39 5.93 7.92
C GLN A 28 1.95 6.19 7.48
N LEU A 29 1.15 6.83 8.34
CA LEU A 29 -0.19 7.25 8.01
C LEU A 29 -0.17 8.29 6.88
N TYR A 30 0.71 9.28 6.98
CA TYR A 30 0.86 10.31 5.96
C TYR A 30 1.32 9.73 4.61
N ASP A 31 2.34 8.87 4.61
CA ASP A 31 2.84 8.19 3.41
C ASP A 31 1.74 7.37 2.72
N ALA A 32 0.95 6.62 3.51
CA ALA A 32 -0.16 5.84 2.97
C ALA A 32 -1.23 6.73 2.33
N LEU A 33 -1.66 7.80 3.00
CA LEU A 33 -2.65 8.75 2.46
C LEU A 33 -2.13 9.40 1.18
N HIS A 34 -0.87 9.86 1.20
CA HIS A 34 -0.25 10.49 0.04
C HIS A 34 -0.18 9.55 -1.17
N LEU A 35 0.27 8.31 -0.98
CA LEU A 35 0.35 7.32 -2.05
C LEU A 35 -1.04 6.97 -2.62
N ARG A 36 -2.04 6.82 -1.75
CA ARG A 36 -3.44 6.59 -2.16
C ARG A 36 -3.97 7.74 -2.99
N GLU A 37 -3.74 8.99 -2.57
CA GLU A 37 -4.19 10.17 -3.30
C GLU A 37 -3.49 10.33 -4.66
N LEU A 38 -2.18 10.08 -4.74
CA LEU A 38 -1.44 10.11 -6.00
C LEU A 38 -2.06 9.17 -7.04
N VAL A 39 -2.31 7.91 -6.67
CA VAL A 39 -2.85 6.94 -7.63
C VAL A 39 -4.34 7.17 -7.89
N PHE A 40 -5.17 7.33 -6.86
CA PHE A 40 -6.62 7.36 -7.05
C PHE A 40 -7.15 8.71 -7.52
N VAL A 41 -6.57 9.82 -7.06
CA VAL A 41 -7.05 11.17 -7.40
C VAL A 41 -6.32 11.72 -8.61
N VAL A 42 -4.98 11.62 -8.66
CA VAL A 42 -4.18 12.23 -9.73
C VAL A 42 -4.15 11.34 -10.96
N GLU A 43 -3.70 10.09 -10.84
CA GLU A 43 -3.54 9.20 -11.99
C GLU A 43 -4.88 8.69 -12.52
N GLN A 44 -5.76 8.21 -11.64
CA GLN A 44 -7.07 7.65 -12.03
C GLN A 44 -8.15 8.72 -12.23
N LYS A 45 -7.87 10.00 -11.92
CA LYS A 45 -8.81 11.13 -12.02
C LYS A 45 -10.15 10.88 -11.31
N CYS A 46 -10.14 10.06 -10.27
CA CYS A 46 -11.33 9.67 -9.53
C CYS A 46 -11.39 10.49 -8.24
N ALA A 47 -12.07 11.64 -8.29
CA ALA A 47 -12.27 12.49 -7.12
C ALA A 47 -13.35 11.88 -6.21
N TYR A 48 -12.93 11.03 -5.27
CA TYR A 48 -13.78 10.55 -4.18
C TYR A 48 -13.10 10.79 -2.83
N VAL A 49 -13.88 10.74 -1.75
CA VAL A 49 -13.34 10.84 -0.38
C VAL A 49 -12.56 9.58 -0.07
N ASP A 50 -11.23 9.66 -0.21
CA ASP A 50 -10.37 8.49 -0.04
C ASP A 50 -10.31 8.01 1.42
N ALA A 51 -10.13 8.96 2.35
CA ALA A 51 -10.25 8.80 3.79
C ALA A 51 -11.73 8.62 4.19
N ASP A 52 -12.30 7.47 3.84
CA ASP A 52 -13.72 7.12 3.99
C ASP A 52 -14.16 6.80 5.44
N GLY A 53 -13.35 7.14 6.44
CA GLY A 53 -13.62 6.89 7.86
C GLY A 53 -13.47 5.43 8.30
N HIS A 54 -13.11 4.50 7.40
CA HIS A 54 -12.97 3.09 7.75
C HIS A 54 -11.52 2.69 8.09
N ASP A 55 -10.54 3.56 7.82
CA ASP A 55 -9.12 3.32 8.11
C ASP A 55 -8.87 2.86 9.56
N PRO A 56 -9.50 3.43 10.61
CA PRO A 56 -9.30 2.99 11.99
C PRO A 56 -9.67 1.53 12.29
N ARG A 57 -10.46 0.89 11.42
CA ARG A 57 -10.93 -0.51 11.59
C ARG A 57 -10.19 -1.49 10.67
N ALA A 58 -9.16 -1.04 9.97
CA ALA A 58 -8.42 -1.83 9.00
C ALA A 58 -7.07 -2.31 9.54
N MET A 59 -6.55 -3.35 8.89
CA MET A 59 -5.11 -3.61 8.84
C MET A 59 -4.53 -2.90 7.61
N HIS A 60 -3.31 -2.41 7.75
CA HIS A 60 -2.59 -1.66 6.73
C HIS A 60 -1.34 -2.43 6.30
N LEU A 61 -1.34 -2.90 5.07
CA LEU A 61 -0.20 -3.54 4.43
C LEU A 61 0.64 -2.47 3.73
N LEU A 62 1.86 -2.29 4.19
CA LEU A 62 2.83 -1.29 3.71
C LEU A 62 4.02 -2.00 3.08
N GLY A 63 4.42 -1.60 1.87
CA GLY A 63 5.61 -2.08 1.18
C GLY A 63 6.59 -0.94 0.93
N TYR A 64 7.70 -0.94 1.66
CA TYR A 64 8.76 0.06 1.53
C TYR A 64 9.94 -0.47 0.73
N THR A 65 10.62 0.40 -0.02
CA THR A 65 11.93 0.07 -0.59
C THR A 65 12.96 -0.20 0.51
N ALA A 66 13.75 -1.26 0.34
CA ALA A 66 14.89 -1.55 1.21
C ALA A 66 16.13 -0.74 0.76
N SER A 67 16.01 0.59 0.77
CA SER A 67 17.06 1.55 0.43
C SER A 67 17.54 2.31 1.68
N ALA A 68 18.64 3.06 1.54
CA ALA A 68 19.14 3.94 2.61
C ALA A 68 18.09 4.96 3.07
N VAL A 69 17.25 5.42 2.15
CA VAL A 69 16.04 6.21 2.42
C VAL A 69 14.84 5.36 1.97
N PRO A 70 14.08 4.75 2.88
CA PRO A 70 12.89 3.96 2.53
C PRO A 70 11.80 4.85 1.95
N SER A 71 11.13 4.38 0.91
CA SER A 71 9.96 5.03 0.32
C SER A 71 8.81 4.03 0.23
N LEU A 72 7.60 4.46 0.58
CA LEU A 72 6.40 3.63 0.45
C LEU A 72 6.04 3.52 -1.04
N VAL A 73 6.15 2.32 -1.58
CA VAL A 73 5.89 2.04 -3.01
C VAL A 73 4.73 1.09 -3.20
N ALA A 74 4.21 0.49 -2.14
CA ALA A 74 3.02 -0.35 -2.19
C ALA A 74 2.17 -0.19 -0.95
N TYR A 75 0.86 -0.16 -1.12
CA TYR A 75 -0.09 -0.14 -0.01
C TYR A 75 -1.35 -0.96 -0.34
N ALA A 76 -1.89 -1.63 0.67
CA ALA A 76 -3.24 -2.16 0.64
C ALA A 76 -3.91 -2.06 2.02
N ARG A 77 -5.23 -1.91 2.01
CA ARG A 77 -6.07 -1.89 3.20
C ARG A 77 -6.86 -3.19 3.29
N LEU A 78 -6.85 -3.82 4.47
CA LEU A 78 -7.47 -5.12 4.70
C LEU A 78 -8.53 -5.01 5.80
N PHE A 79 -9.70 -5.57 5.55
CA PHE A 79 -10.79 -5.63 6.52
C PHE A 79 -11.14 -7.07 6.86
N ALA A 80 -11.38 -7.32 8.15
CA ALA A 80 -12.01 -8.54 8.62
C ALA A 80 -13.47 -8.63 8.14
N PRO A 81 -14.04 -9.85 8.08
CA PRO A 81 -15.47 -10.06 7.86
C PRO A 81 -16.33 -9.20 8.80
N GLY A 82 -17.40 -8.62 8.29
CA GLY A 82 -18.36 -7.82 9.05
C GLY A 82 -17.95 -6.36 9.32
N VAL A 83 -16.77 -5.92 8.86
CA VAL A 83 -16.37 -4.51 8.99
C VAL A 83 -16.97 -3.65 7.88
N LYS A 84 -16.78 -4.08 6.63
CA LYS A 84 -17.29 -3.39 5.42
C LYS A 84 -18.21 -4.28 4.59
N TYR A 85 -17.88 -5.56 4.48
CA TYR A 85 -18.67 -6.58 3.78
C TYR A 85 -18.82 -7.82 4.65
N LYS A 86 -19.67 -8.76 4.24
CA LYS A 86 -19.88 -10.02 4.99
C LYS A 86 -18.59 -10.85 5.03
N GLU A 87 -17.80 -10.82 3.97
CA GLU A 87 -16.51 -11.48 3.84
C GLU A 87 -15.35 -10.54 4.18
N ALA A 88 -14.14 -11.12 4.33
CA ALA A 88 -12.93 -10.34 4.38
C ALA A 88 -12.74 -9.58 3.06
N SER A 89 -12.17 -8.38 3.11
CA SER A 89 -11.99 -7.58 1.90
C SER A 89 -10.64 -6.87 1.86
N ILE A 90 -10.15 -6.70 0.64
CA ILE A 90 -8.93 -5.94 0.31
C ILE A 90 -9.38 -4.73 -0.50
N GLY A 91 -8.83 -3.57 -0.21
CA GLY A 91 -9.11 -2.34 -0.95
C GLY A 91 -7.91 -1.42 -0.99
N ARG A 92 -8.04 -0.35 -1.78
CA ARG A 92 -7.01 0.70 -1.93
C ARG A 92 -5.64 0.13 -2.34
N GLY A 93 -5.62 -0.91 -3.16
CA GLY A 93 -4.37 -1.46 -3.69
C GLY A 93 -3.69 -0.43 -4.58
N VAL A 94 -2.49 0.00 -4.20
CA VAL A 94 -1.67 0.98 -4.93
C VAL A 94 -0.23 0.52 -4.99
N THR A 95 0.43 0.79 -6.11
CA THR A 95 1.83 0.49 -6.38
C THR A 95 2.45 1.61 -7.20
N HIS A 96 3.72 1.94 -6.93
CA HIS A 96 4.53 2.89 -7.71
C HIS A 96 5.88 2.27 -8.08
#